data_AF-A0A838SWB2-F1
#
_entry.id   AF-A0A838SWB2-F1
#
_cell.length_a   1.000
_cell.length_b   1.000
_cell.length_c   1.000
_cell.angle_alpha   90.00
_cell.angle_beta   90.00
_cell.angle_gamma   90.00
#
_symmetry.space_group_name_H-M   'P 1'
#
loop_
_entity.id
_entity.type
_entity.pdbx_description
1 polymer ?
#
loop_
_entity_poly.entity_id
_entity_poly.type
_entity_poly.pdbx_seq_one_letter_code
_entity_poly.pdbx_strand_id
1 'polypeptide(L)'
;MRTRVLAVVCAVALVGSVLLVVSPDKQAGAAAAGHDEGLRFVVGASEGLQTRPAAGRMFVMVSRSGETEPRFQVDVAGGIPFWGKDVGGFSSGQEVVVADGEGKYGYPLQRIAQLPAGEYHVQAFFTRYTTFHRSDGSTVRLPLPCGDGQSMFEQPDNLYSQVQQVTLDPDSDQTVELTLDQRIDPAEPVPEGGTCQQGNPPDTEHVKHVKIRSDALSEYWGRPMYIAANVLLPDGYDEPANRTARYPLVVRHGHFPFRHPYGFVEDGSNEFSQWWLSDAAPRMIVVEIRHENPYYDDSYAVNSRNLGPYGDAINHELLPEIEASFRTIGQRWARVLTGGSTGGWEAMATQLFYPDLYQGTWSLCPDSLDFRSHQLVNVYEDDNAFYTDYEWERVSRPSARAVSGDVLWTMAQENHLERALGTRSRSGGQWDIWEAVFGAQGANGYPARIWNKRTGVIDHEVAQTWEPFDLRRKIEAEWPELGPKLADQLHVYVGDDDTFFLNLGVELFQGAVEQLESPSAGAEFIYGTNQPHCWSPYTTPELLDLMADHIVAQAPGGAGTQAWAASARSAAPRGRPEGAVQRHSDRG
;
A
#
# COMPACT_ATOMS: atom_id res chain seq x y z
N MET A 1 -22.64 26.34 58.62
CA MET A 1 -23.22 25.17 59.31
C MET A 1 -22.64 23.93 58.64
N ARG A 2 -21.89 23.05 59.34
CA ARG A 2 -22.35 21.98 60.27
C ARG A 2 -23.21 20.93 59.53
N THR A 3 -22.92 19.62 59.52
CA THR A 3 -21.93 18.75 60.23
C THR A 3 -21.92 17.36 59.54
N ARG A 4 -20.97 16.41 59.60
CA ARG A 4 -19.72 16.07 60.38
C ARG A 4 -18.59 15.67 59.38
N VAL A 5 -17.27 15.53 59.65
CA VAL A 5 -16.42 15.14 60.83
C VAL A 5 -16.30 13.61 60.97
N LEU A 6 -15.14 12.95 61.12
CA LEU A 6 -13.79 13.33 61.62
C LEU A 6 -12.67 12.47 60.98
N ALA A 7 -11.42 12.99 60.93
CA ALA A 7 -10.20 12.18 60.80
C ALA A 7 -9.50 12.05 62.16
N VAL A 8 -8.97 10.88 62.53
CA VAL A 8 -8.18 10.69 63.75
C VAL A 8 -6.88 9.94 63.45
N VAL A 9 -5.77 10.65 63.66
CA VAL A 9 -4.42 10.09 63.83
C VAL A 9 -4.24 9.76 65.31
N CYS A 10 -3.62 8.61 65.62
CA CYS A 10 -2.95 8.38 66.90
C CYS A 10 -1.66 7.57 66.66
N ALA A 11 -0.60 7.91 67.40
CA ALA A 11 0.74 7.36 67.25
C ALA A 11 1.24 6.74 68.57
N VAL A 12 2.49 6.22 68.56
CA VAL A 12 3.28 5.72 69.71
C VAL A 12 2.87 4.30 70.16
N ALA A 13 3.72 3.27 70.17
CA ALA A 13 5.03 3.19 70.84
C ALA A 13 5.98 2.11 70.24
N LEU A 14 7.31 2.31 70.37
CA LEU A 14 8.30 1.24 70.22
C LEU A 14 8.38 0.38 71.48
N VAL A 15 8.48 -0.95 71.31
CA VAL A 15 9.30 -1.83 72.16
C VAL A 15 10.01 -2.82 71.25
N GLY A 16 11.35 -2.89 71.36
CA GLY A 16 12.15 -3.78 70.53
C GLY A 16 12.32 -5.18 71.13
N SER A 17 12.43 -6.18 70.27
CA SER A 17 12.91 -7.53 70.60
C SER A 17 13.79 -8.02 69.46
N VAL A 18 15.09 -8.18 69.71
CA VAL A 18 16.03 -8.74 68.74
C VAL A 18 15.86 -10.25 68.70
N LEU A 19 15.50 -10.80 67.55
CA LEU A 19 15.55 -12.22 67.25
C LEU A 19 16.38 -12.45 66.00
N LEU A 20 17.55 -13.09 66.20
CA LEU A 20 18.36 -13.66 65.13
C LEU A 20 17.56 -14.78 64.46
N VAL A 21 17.26 -14.61 63.17
CA VAL A 21 16.84 -15.72 62.31
C VAL A 21 17.88 -15.85 61.19
N VAL A 22 18.41 -17.06 61.09
CA VAL A 22 19.50 -17.45 60.19
C VAL A 22 19.03 -17.35 58.74
N SER A 23 19.85 -16.73 57.88
CA SER A 23 19.64 -16.72 56.43
C SER A 23 19.68 -18.15 55.87
N PRO A 24 18.69 -18.61 55.09
CA PRO A 24 18.86 -19.79 54.26
C PRO A 24 19.83 -19.49 53.12
N ASP A 25 20.72 -20.44 52.84
CA ASP A 25 21.70 -20.32 51.77
C ASP A 25 21.05 -20.05 50.41
N LYS A 26 21.60 -19.09 49.67
CA LYS A 26 21.38 -18.99 48.23
C LYS A 26 22.07 -20.17 47.54
N GLN A 27 21.39 -21.31 47.45
CA GLN A 27 21.67 -22.23 46.36
C GLN A 27 21.36 -21.50 45.05
N ALA A 28 22.41 -21.13 44.34
CA ALA A 28 22.34 -20.73 42.95
C ALA A 28 21.97 -21.97 42.13
N GLY A 29 20.68 -22.30 42.10
CA GLY A 29 20.14 -23.14 41.05
C GLY A 29 20.41 -22.43 39.74
N ALA A 30 21.29 -22.99 38.92
CA ALA A 30 21.43 -22.56 37.55
C ALA A 30 20.04 -22.67 36.92
N ALA A 31 19.53 -21.55 36.39
CA ALA A 31 18.35 -21.60 35.55
C ALA A 31 18.74 -22.45 34.34
N ALA A 32 18.27 -23.70 34.31
CA ALA A 32 18.33 -24.51 33.11
C ALA A 32 17.62 -23.68 32.03
N ALA A 33 18.35 -23.35 30.97
CA ALA A 33 17.71 -22.81 29.79
C ALA A 33 16.68 -23.85 29.35
N GLY A 34 15.41 -23.46 29.33
CA GLY A 34 14.36 -24.30 28.78
C GLY A 34 14.73 -24.57 27.32
N HIS A 35 15.09 -25.81 27.02
CA HIS A 35 15.11 -26.26 25.64
C HIS A 35 13.64 -26.22 25.17
N ASP A 36 13.33 -25.38 24.18
CA ASP A 36 12.08 -25.50 23.43
C ASP A 36 12.10 -26.90 22.78
N GLU A 37 11.42 -27.86 23.40
CA GLU A 37 11.26 -29.23 22.89
C GLU A 37 10.43 -29.22 21.60
N GLY A 38 10.90 -29.92 20.56
CA GLY A 38 10.18 -30.09 19.29
C GLY A 38 10.90 -29.49 18.08
N LEU A 39 10.24 -29.57 16.92
CA LEU A 39 10.81 -29.13 15.64
C LEU A 39 11.19 -27.65 15.64
N ARG A 40 12.47 -27.37 15.36
CA ARG A 40 13.04 -26.02 15.25
C ARG A 40 13.96 -25.88 14.04
N PHE A 41 14.00 -24.69 13.48
CA PHE A 41 14.90 -24.31 12.40
C PHE A 41 15.99 -23.38 12.93
N VAL A 42 17.24 -23.65 12.56
CA VAL A 42 18.41 -22.83 12.92
C VAL A 42 18.94 -22.23 11.63
N VAL A 43 18.85 -20.90 11.51
CA VAL A 43 19.30 -20.19 10.30
C VAL A 43 20.62 -19.47 10.56
N GLY A 44 21.67 -19.89 9.86
CA GLY A 44 22.96 -19.21 9.77
C GLY A 44 23.13 -18.44 8.45
N ALA A 45 24.30 -17.84 8.26
CA ALA A 45 24.70 -17.25 6.97
C ALA A 45 26.15 -17.59 6.64
N SER A 46 26.41 -17.84 5.35
CA SER A 46 27.75 -18.08 4.80
C SER A 46 28.74 -16.99 5.20
N GLU A 47 30.01 -17.36 5.34
CA GLU A 47 31.08 -16.44 5.72
C GLU A 47 31.15 -15.27 4.71
N GLY A 48 31.22 -14.04 5.22
CA GLY A 48 31.26 -12.83 4.39
C GLY A 48 29.92 -12.36 3.81
N LEU A 49 28.84 -13.15 3.83
CA LEU A 49 27.55 -12.73 3.25
C LEU A 49 26.92 -11.53 4.01
N GLN A 50 27.02 -11.53 5.34
CA GLN A 50 26.51 -10.45 6.20
C GLN A 50 27.60 -9.99 7.18
N THR A 51 28.56 -9.21 6.67
CA THR A 51 29.75 -8.74 7.42
C THR A 51 29.48 -7.73 8.54
N ARG A 52 28.28 -7.15 8.60
CA ARG A 52 27.87 -6.17 9.62
C ARG A 52 26.52 -6.59 10.21
N PRO A 53 26.28 -6.45 11.52
CA PRO A 53 24.98 -6.73 12.12
C PRO A 53 23.86 -5.93 11.45
N ALA A 54 22.92 -6.62 10.79
CA ALA A 54 21.73 -6.02 10.20
C ALA A 54 20.50 -6.35 11.05
N ALA A 55 19.64 -5.35 11.30
CA ALA A 55 18.29 -5.64 11.74
C ALA A 55 17.48 -6.18 10.55
N GLY A 56 16.46 -6.98 10.84
CA GLY A 56 15.67 -7.61 9.78
C GLY A 56 14.54 -8.48 10.33
N ARG A 57 13.99 -9.31 9.46
CA ARG A 57 13.05 -10.37 9.82
C ARG A 57 13.46 -11.66 9.12
N MET A 58 13.66 -12.69 9.93
CA MET A 58 14.03 -14.03 9.49
C MET A 58 12.76 -14.82 9.24
N PHE A 59 12.70 -15.52 8.12
CA PHE A 59 11.61 -16.40 7.75
C PHE A 59 12.11 -17.81 7.50
N VAL A 60 11.25 -18.78 7.76
CA VAL A 60 11.36 -20.14 7.22
C VAL A 60 10.05 -20.47 6.52
N MET A 61 10.16 -20.95 5.29
CA MET A 61 9.06 -21.36 4.41
C MET A 61 9.14 -22.86 4.14
N VAL A 62 7.99 -23.54 4.09
CA VAL A 62 7.90 -25.00 4.01
C VAL A 62 6.83 -25.41 2.99
N SER A 63 7.25 -25.94 1.83
CA SER A 63 6.37 -26.39 0.75
C SER A 63 6.38 -27.90 0.53
N ARG A 64 5.29 -28.45 0.00
CA ARG A 64 5.23 -29.82 -0.53
C ARG A 64 5.60 -29.90 -2.02
N SER A 65 5.61 -28.79 -2.75
CA SER A 65 6.02 -28.72 -4.15
C SER A 65 7.45 -28.18 -4.29
N GLY A 66 8.19 -28.74 -5.24
CA GLY A 66 9.51 -28.26 -5.68
C GLY A 66 9.48 -27.60 -7.06
N GLU A 67 8.30 -27.27 -7.59
CA GLU A 67 8.15 -26.66 -8.92
C GLU A 67 8.70 -25.22 -9.01
N THR A 68 8.59 -24.48 -7.90
CA THR A 68 9.21 -23.16 -7.70
C THR A 68 9.86 -23.10 -6.32
N GLU A 69 10.67 -22.07 -6.03
CA GLU A 69 11.19 -21.87 -4.67
C GLU A 69 10.05 -21.53 -3.68
N PRO A 70 10.08 -22.03 -2.44
CA PRO A 70 9.05 -21.76 -1.43
C PRO A 70 8.72 -20.27 -1.22
N ARG A 71 9.70 -19.36 -1.33
CA ARG A 71 9.47 -17.91 -1.20
C ARG A 71 8.46 -17.32 -2.21
N PHE A 72 8.22 -17.99 -3.33
CA PHE A 72 7.26 -17.58 -4.37
C PHE A 72 5.90 -18.28 -4.24
N GLN A 73 5.64 -18.97 -3.12
CA GLN A 73 4.41 -19.74 -2.88
C GLN A 73 3.62 -19.25 -1.66
N VAL A 74 3.96 -18.07 -1.14
CA VAL A 74 3.25 -17.42 -0.02
C VAL A 74 2.07 -16.61 -0.57
N ASP A 75 0.87 -16.90 -0.07
CA ASP A 75 -0.40 -16.30 -0.52
C ASP A 75 -1.41 -16.33 0.65
N VAL A 76 -2.45 -15.50 0.59
CA VAL A 76 -3.59 -15.50 1.54
C VAL A 76 -4.36 -16.82 1.45
N ALA A 77 -4.64 -17.29 0.23
CA ALA A 77 -5.41 -18.51 0.00
C ALA A 77 -4.61 -19.49 -0.87
N GLY A 78 -4.52 -20.75 -0.45
CA GLY A 78 -3.71 -21.77 -1.15
C GLY A 78 -2.19 -21.67 -0.94
N GLY A 79 -1.69 -20.60 -0.32
CA GLY A 79 -0.28 -20.40 0.00
C GLY A 79 0.30 -21.38 1.03
N ILE A 80 1.62 -21.51 1.05
CA ILE A 80 2.35 -22.46 1.90
C ILE A 80 2.53 -21.97 3.35
N PRO A 81 2.76 -22.87 4.32
CA PRO A 81 3.24 -22.54 5.65
C PRO A 81 4.59 -21.79 5.66
N PHE A 82 4.62 -20.67 6.37
CA PHE A 82 5.85 -19.97 6.73
C PHE A 82 5.76 -19.34 8.13
N TRP A 83 6.91 -19.07 8.74
CA TRP A 83 7.03 -18.43 10.06
C TRP A 83 8.09 -17.33 10.04
N GLY A 84 7.73 -16.13 10.51
CA GLY A 84 8.60 -14.95 10.58
C GLY A 84 8.93 -14.53 12.02
N LYS A 85 10.18 -14.09 12.24
CA LYS A 85 10.72 -13.60 13.53
C LYS A 85 11.57 -12.35 13.32
N ASP A 86 11.34 -11.30 14.11
CA ASP A 86 12.17 -10.09 14.09
C ASP A 86 13.58 -10.36 14.64
N VAL A 87 14.61 -9.81 13.99
CA VAL A 87 16.02 -9.92 14.42
C VAL A 87 16.62 -8.53 14.61
N GLY A 88 17.21 -8.29 15.78
CA GLY A 88 17.74 -6.97 16.17
C GLY A 88 19.11 -6.61 15.58
N GLY A 89 19.89 -7.62 15.19
CA GLY A 89 21.22 -7.54 14.61
C GLY A 89 21.73 -8.94 14.28
N PHE A 90 21.89 -9.24 12.99
CA PHE A 90 22.33 -10.53 12.43
C PHE A 90 23.58 -10.33 11.56
N SER A 91 24.58 -11.19 11.74
CA SER A 91 25.80 -11.26 10.93
C SER A 91 26.21 -12.71 10.67
N SER A 92 27.03 -12.94 9.64
CA SER A 92 27.69 -14.24 9.42
C SER A 92 28.39 -14.72 10.70
N GLY A 93 28.28 -16.02 11.00
CA GLY A 93 28.76 -16.60 12.27
C GLY A 93 27.81 -16.43 13.47
N GLN A 94 26.60 -15.88 13.26
CA GLN A 94 25.49 -15.96 14.21
C GLN A 94 24.39 -16.88 13.68
N GLU A 95 23.60 -17.44 14.60
CA GLU A 95 22.46 -18.29 14.29
C GLU A 95 21.16 -17.67 14.81
N VAL A 96 20.08 -17.84 14.03
CA VAL A 96 18.73 -17.41 14.40
C VAL A 96 17.82 -18.63 14.50
N VAL A 97 17.38 -18.96 15.71
CA VAL A 97 16.38 -20.02 15.94
C VAL A 97 14.98 -19.51 15.60
N VAL A 98 14.30 -20.19 14.68
CA VAL A 98 12.87 -20.07 14.38
C VAL A 98 12.17 -21.35 14.87
N ALA A 99 11.27 -21.19 15.84
CA ALA A 99 10.57 -22.25 16.57
C ALA A 99 9.18 -21.73 16.99
N ASP A 100 8.39 -22.48 17.75
CA ASP A 100 7.17 -21.94 18.37
C ASP A 100 7.47 -20.95 19.51
N GLY A 101 6.56 -20.01 19.81
CA GLY A 101 6.66 -19.11 20.97
C GLY A 101 6.47 -17.62 20.67
N GLU A 102 6.71 -16.76 21.67
CA GLU A 102 6.43 -15.33 21.58
C GLU A 102 7.31 -14.60 20.53
N GLY A 103 6.73 -13.64 19.83
CA GLY A 103 7.40 -12.84 18.78
C GLY A 103 7.65 -13.57 17.46
N LYS A 104 7.19 -14.82 17.35
CA LYS A 104 7.30 -15.70 16.18
C LYS A 104 5.88 -15.89 15.64
N TYR A 105 5.63 -15.56 14.37
CA TYR A 105 4.29 -15.55 13.77
C TYR A 105 4.28 -16.29 12.45
N GLY A 106 3.34 -17.22 12.26
CA GLY A 106 3.22 -17.97 11.02
C GLY A 106 1.82 -17.96 10.42
N TYR A 107 1.78 -18.32 9.14
CA TYR A 107 0.57 -18.39 8.31
C TYR A 107 0.73 -19.48 7.23
N PRO A 108 -0.35 -20.19 6.82
CA PRO A 108 -1.66 -20.26 7.48
C PRO A 108 -1.60 -21.02 8.82
N LEU A 109 -0.48 -21.71 9.10
CA LEU A 109 -0.24 -22.38 10.38
C LEU A 109 0.40 -21.40 11.38
N GLN A 110 -0.33 -21.06 12.45
CA GLN A 110 0.16 -20.13 13.48
C GLN A 110 1.39 -20.66 14.23
N ARG A 111 1.56 -21.99 14.26
CA ARG A 111 2.62 -22.71 14.98
C ARG A 111 3.25 -23.81 14.13
N ILE A 112 4.54 -24.04 14.30
CA ILE A 112 5.30 -25.13 13.66
C ILE A 112 4.76 -26.49 14.13
N ALA A 113 4.32 -26.61 15.39
CA ALA A 113 3.66 -27.82 15.91
C ALA A 113 2.29 -28.14 15.26
N GLN A 114 1.82 -27.36 14.27
CA GLN A 114 0.63 -27.66 13.46
C GLN A 114 0.98 -28.24 12.08
N LEU A 115 2.26 -28.25 11.70
CA LEU A 115 2.73 -28.79 10.42
C LEU A 115 2.60 -30.32 10.42
N PRO A 116 1.83 -30.96 9.52
CA PRO A 116 1.76 -32.42 9.48
C PRO A 116 3.12 -33.04 9.15
N ALA A 117 3.47 -34.18 9.76
CA ALA A 117 4.69 -34.90 9.42
C ALA A 117 4.74 -35.28 7.92
N GLY A 118 5.92 -35.24 7.30
CA GLY A 118 6.10 -35.59 5.89
C GLY A 118 7.38 -35.01 5.25
N GLU A 119 7.51 -35.22 3.94
CA GLU A 119 8.60 -34.65 3.12
C GLU A 119 8.25 -33.22 2.69
N TYR A 120 9.23 -32.31 2.81
CA TYR A 120 9.06 -30.89 2.48
C TYR A 120 10.30 -30.28 1.82
N HIS A 121 10.05 -29.25 1.02
CA HIS A 121 11.02 -28.29 0.49
C HIS A 121 11.06 -27.09 1.45
N VAL A 122 12.20 -26.85 2.09
CA VAL A 122 12.39 -25.82 3.10
C VAL A 122 13.36 -24.75 2.62
N GLN A 123 13.03 -23.49 2.85
CA GLN A 123 13.87 -22.34 2.50
C GLN A 123 13.90 -21.33 3.66
N ALA A 124 15.08 -20.74 3.90
CA ALA A 124 15.24 -19.60 4.78
C ALA A 124 15.34 -18.29 3.98
N PHE A 125 14.77 -17.22 4.53
CA PHE A 125 14.81 -15.88 3.95
C PHE A 125 15.06 -14.83 5.04
N PHE A 126 15.78 -13.75 4.71
CA PHE A 126 16.04 -12.65 5.63
C PHE A 126 15.82 -11.29 4.95
N THR A 127 14.69 -10.66 5.26
CA THR A 127 14.39 -9.28 4.88
C THR A 127 15.20 -8.35 5.75
N ARG A 128 16.02 -7.48 5.14
CA ARG A 128 16.89 -6.54 5.83
C ARG A 128 16.21 -5.20 6.05
N TYR A 129 16.49 -4.60 7.21
CA TYR A 129 15.94 -3.31 7.58
C TYR A 129 17.00 -2.22 7.63
N THR A 130 16.73 -1.13 6.93
CA THR A 130 17.41 0.16 7.10
C THR A 130 16.89 0.85 8.35
N THR A 131 17.77 1.51 9.10
CA THR A 131 17.36 2.39 10.21
C THR A 131 17.15 3.79 9.66
N PHE A 132 15.96 4.34 9.85
CA PHE A 132 15.58 5.70 9.46
C PHE A 132 15.46 6.57 10.71
N HIS A 133 16.03 7.78 10.65
CA HIS A 133 15.94 8.78 11.70
C HIS A 133 15.09 9.93 11.17
N ARG A 134 13.82 9.97 11.52
CA ARG A 134 12.86 10.87 10.86
C ARG A 134 12.89 12.28 11.45
N SER A 135 12.46 13.26 10.66
CA SER A 135 12.43 14.68 11.05
C SER A 135 11.58 14.97 12.29
N ASP A 136 10.61 14.11 12.60
CA ASP A 136 9.80 14.16 13.82
C ASP A 136 10.52 13.66 15.10
N GLY A 137 11.79 13.24 14.99
CA GLY A 137 12.61 12.73 16.08
C GLY A 137 12.47 11.23 16.35
N SER A 138 11.58 10.53 15.66
CA SER A 138 11.41 9.08 15.79
C SER A 138 12.52 8.30 15.06
N THR A 139 12.69 7.02 15.43
CA THR A 139 13.63 6.12 14.75
C THR A 139 12.98 4.77 14.50
N VAL A 140 12.87 4.40 13.21
CA VAL A 140 12.19 3.18 12.75
C VAL A 140 13.14 2.28 11.94
N ARG A 141 12.80 1.00 11.85
CA ARG A 141 13.55 -0.02 11.10
C ARG A 141 12.62 -0.69 10.10
N LEU A 142 12.81 -0.38 8.83
CA LEU A 142 11.94 -0.74 7.73
C LEU A 142 12.78 -1.25 6.54
N PRO A 143 12.19 -2.01 5.60
CA PRO A 143 12.81 -2.24 4.30
C PRO A 143 13.16 -0.91 3.61
N LEU A 144 14.07 -0.96 2.64
CA LEU A 144 14.35 0.17 1.77
C LEU A 144 14.15 -0.28 0.32
N PRO A 145 13.07 0.16 -0.36
CA PRO A 145 12.82 -0.21 -1.75
C PRO A 145 13.93 0.19 -2.71
N CYS A 146 14.02 -0.57 -3.79
CA CYS A 146 15.13 -0.61 -4.72
C CYS A 146 14.62 -0.87 -6.15
N GLY A 147 13.41 -0.35 -6.47
CA GLY A 147 12.72 -0.57 -7.74
C GLY A 147 11.92 -1.87 -7.80
N ASP A 148 11.55 -2.40 -6.64
CA ASP A 148 10.95 -3.73 -6.46
C ASP A 148 9.46 -3.68 -6.08
N GLY A 149 8.88 -2.49 -5.88
CA GLY A 149 7.49 -2.34 -5.46
C GLY A 149 7.20 -3.03 -4.14
N GLN A 150 8.13 -2.98 -3.17
CA GLN A 150 8.06 -3.69 -1.89
C GLN A 150 7.76 -5.19 -2.02
N SER A 151 8.16 -5.82 -3.12
CA SER A 151 8.01 -7.26 -3.33
C SER A 151 8.99 -8.00 -2.41
N MET A 152 8.63 -8.16 -1.13
CA MET A 152 9.57 -8.47 -0.03
C MET A 152 10.51 -9.66 -0.28
N PHE A 153 10.05 -10.70 -1.00
CA PHE A 153 10.83 -11.90 -1.32
C PHE A 153 11.70 -11.79 -2.60
N GLU A 154 11.56 -10.68 -3.31
CA GLU A 154 12.30 -10.25 -4.51
C GLU A 154 13.07 -8.94 -4.30
N GLN A 155 12.85 -8.27 -3.17
CA GLN A 155 13.51 -7.01 -2.84
C GLN A 155 15.04 -7.19 -2.76
N PRO A 156 15.83 -6.38 -3.50
CA PRO A 156 17.28 -6.43 -3.48
C PRO A 156 17.92 -6.24 -2.10
N ASP A 157 19.16 -6.71 -1.96
CA ASP A 157 19.97 -6.75 -0.73
C ASP A 157 19.45 -7.71 0.38
N ASN A 158 18.21 -8.23 0.27
CA ASN A 158 17.72 -9.33 1.09
C ASN A 158 18.49 -10.64 0.82
N LEU A 159 18.53 -11.52 1.83
CA LEU A 159 19.29 -12.77 1.78
C LEU A 159 18.36 -13.99 1.76
N TYR A 160 18.77 -15.06 1.08
CA TYR A 160 18.03 -16.31 1.05
C TYR A 160 18.96 -17.53 1.00
N SER A 161 18.42 -18.71 1.31
CA SER A 161 19.11 -19.99 1.18
C SER A 161 18.74 -20.70 -0.11
N GLN A 162 19.59 -21.64 -0.53
CA GLN A 162 19.15 -22.78 -1.33
C GLN A 162 17.97 -23.52 -0.67
N VAL A 163 17.15 -24.18 -1.48
CA VAL A 163 16.04 -25.02 -1.01
C VAL A 163 16.57 -26.39 -0.58
N GLN A 164 16.22 -26.83 0.63
CA GLN A 164 16.56 -28.16 1.14
C GLN A 164 15.34 -29.09 1.12
N GLN A 165 15.52 -30.34 0.70
CA GLN A 165 14.51 -31.39 0.88
C GLN A 165 14.75 -32.09 2.21
N VAL A 166 13.73 -32.12 3.09
CA VAL A 166 13.82 -32.70 4.44
C VAL A 166 12.51 -33.38 4.84
N THR A 167 12.63 -34.54 5.49
CA THR A 167 11.55 -35.11 6.31
C THR A 167 11.39 -34.26 7.56
N LEU A 168 10.18 -33.79 7.85
CA LEU A 168 9.84 -33.05 9.07
C LEU A 168 8.83 -33.85 9.89
N ASP A 169 9.05 -33.90 11.21
CA ASP A 169 8.07 -34.42 12.18
C ASP A 169 7.95 -33.42 13.35
N PRO A 170 6.80 -32.72 13.51
CA PRO A 170 6.61 -31.70 14.54
C PRO A 170 6.67 -32.26 15.97
N ASP A 171 6.36 -33.55 16.16
CA ASP A 171 6.29 -34.21 17.46
C ASP A 171 7.67 -34.75 17.90
N SER A 172 8.70 -34.53 17.08
CA SER A 172 10.09 -34.92 17.36
C SER A 172 10.96 -33.71 17.73
N ASP A 173 11.97 -33.91 18.59
CA ASP A 173 12.99 -32.88 18.90
C ASP A 173 14.01 -32.77 17.75
N GLN A 174 13.53 -32.32 16.59
CA GLN A 174 14.30 -32.18 15.36
C GLN A 174 14.86 -30.75 15.23
N THR A 175 16.13 -30.65 14.83
CA THR A 175 16.76 -29.39 14.42
C THR A 175 17.10 -29.44 12.93
N VAL A 176 16.66 -28.44 12.17
CA VAL A 176 16.95 -28.29 10.74
C VAL A 176 17.84 -27.06 10.54
N GLU A 177 19.03 -27.27 9.99
CA GLU A 177 20.04 -26.22 9.78
C GLU A 177 19.95 -25.65 8.35
N LEU A 178 19.68 -24.35 8.25
CA LEU A 178 19.55 -23.62 6.99
C LEU A 178 20.64 -22.54 6.91
N THR A 179 21.28 -22.41 5.75
CA THR A 179 22.35 -21.41 5.54
C THR A 179 21.91 -20.43 4.47
N LEU A 180 21.77 -19.16 4.84
CA LEU A 180 21.65 -18.07 3.88
C LEU A 180 22.98 -17.95 3.12
N ASP A 181 22.94 -18.16 1.81
CA ASP A 181 24.13 -18.22 0.95
C ASP A 181 24.04 -17.29 -0.28
N GLN A 182 22.87 -16.74 -0.54
CA GLN A 182 22.59 -15.84 -1.65
C GLN A 182 22.08 -14.48 -1.17
N ARG A 183 22.21 -13.50 -2.04
CA ARG A 183 21.67 -12.14 -1.91
C ARG A 183 20.94 -11.81 -3.21
N ILE A 184 19.84 -11.08 -3.10
CA ILE A 184 19.12 -10.58 -4.28
C ILE A 184 19.82 -9.32 -4.79
N ASP A 185 20.18 -9.31 -6.09
CA ASP A 185 20.71 -8.14 -6.78
C ASP A 185 19.57 -7.29 -7.36
N PRO A 186 19.77 -5.97 -7.58
CA PRO A 186 18.80 -5.13 -8.28
C PRO A 186 18.49 -5.67 -9.68
N ALA A 187 17.20 -5.69 -10.05
CA ALA A 187 16.75 -6.15 -11.38
C ALA A 187 17.34 -5.34 -12.53
N GLU A 188 17.66 -4.06 -12.28
CA GLU A 188 18.20 -3.11 -13.25
C GLU A 188 19.56 -2.57 -12.79
N PRO A 189 20.53 -2.36 -13.71
CA PRO A 189 21.85 -1.85 -13.35
C PRO A 189 21.77 -0.51 -12.62
N VAL A 190 22.42 -0.43 -11.45
CA VAL A 190 22.53 0.84 -10.70
C VAL A 190 23.64 1.69 -11.32
N PRO A 191 23.36 2.93 -11.76
CA PRO A 191 24.39 3.83 -12.29
C PRO A 191 25.51 4.11 -11.27
N GLU A 192 26.72 4.41 -11.76
CA GLU A 192 27.85 4.75 -10.89
C GLU A 192 27.53 5.99 -10.03
N GLY A 193 27.62 5.85 -8.70
CA GLY A 193 27.21 6.89 -7.75
C GLY A 193 25.70 7.10 -7.60
N GLY A 194 24.88 6.33 -8.33
CA GLY A 194 23.42 6.37 -8.30
C GLY A 194 22.79 5.52 -7.20
N THR A 195 21.49 5.25 -7.36
CA THR A 195 20.70 4.41 -6.44
C THR A 195 19.68 3.58 -7.21
N CYS A 196 19.33 2.42 -6.66
CA CYS A 196 18.23 1.59 -7.16
C CYS A 196 16.84 2.04 -6.69
N GLN A 197 16.71 2.96 -5.72
CA GLN A 197 15.40 3.47 -5.29
C GLN A 197 14.59 3.93 -6.51
N GLN A 198 13.33 3.50 -6.61
CA GLN A 198 12.45 3.71 -7.76
C GLN A 198 12.95 3.11 -9.10
N GLY A 199 13.83 2.11 -9.10
CA GLY A 199 14.36 1.45 -10.31
C GLY A 199 15.26 2.33 -11.19
N ASN A 200 15.86 1.74 -12.22
CA ASN A 200 16.63 2.40 -13.28
C ASN A 200 16.24 1.88 -14.69
N PRO A 201 14.95 1.89 -15.07
CA PRO A 201 14.53 1.42 -16.39
C PRO A 201 15.15 2.26 -17.52
N PRO A 202 15.53 1.65 -18.64
CA PRO A 202 16.06 2.37 -19.79
C PRO A 202 14.96 3.12 -20.53
N ASP A 203 15.27 4.32 -21.03
CA ASP A 203 14.41 5.04 -21.96
C ASP A 203 14.27 4.29 -23.30
N THR A 204 13.08 4.36 -23.87
CA THR A 204 12.74 3.88 -25.22
C THR A 204 12.48 5.08 -26.15
N GLU A 205 11.79 4.90 -27.27
CA GLU A 205 11.44 6.03 -28.16
C GLU A 205 10.34 6.89 -27.54
N HIS A 206 9.23 6.26 -27.13
CA HIS A 206 8.06 6.93 -26.56
C HIS A 206 8.01 6.91 -25.03
N VAL A 207 8.70 6.00 -24.34
CA VAL A 207 8.69 5.93 -22.87
C VAL A 207 9.99 6.48 -22.30
N LYS A 208 9.87 7.50 -21.44
CA LYS A 208 10.99 8.15 -20.76
C LYS A 208 10.84 8.02 -19.24
N HIS A 209 11.95 8.02 -18.52
CA HIS A 209 11.95 7.81 -17.08
C HIS A 209 12.57 8.99 -16.35
N VAL A 210 11.74 9.73 -15.61
CA VAL A 210 12.22 10.78 -14.70
C VAL A 210 12.48 10.16 -13.34
N LYS A 211 13.60 10.49 -12.71
CA LYS A 211 13.86 10.20 -11.30
C LYS A 211 14.60 11.36 -10.65
N ILE A 212 14.02 11.90 -9.58
CA ILE A 212 14.63 12.96 -8.78
C ILE A 212 14.93 12.46 -7.37
N ARG A 213 15.92 13.07 -6.74
CA ARG A 213 16.00 13.06 -5.28
C ARG A 213 14.96 14.07 -4.78
N SER A 214 14.03 13.61 -3.93
CA SER A 214 13.09 14.50 -3.25
C SER A 214 13.79 15.14 -2.05
N ASP A 215 13.72 16.46 -1.91
CA ASP A 215 14.30 17.13 -0.75
C ASP A 215 13.37 17.00 0.46
N ALA A 216 12.06 17.19 0.28
CA ALA A 216 11.05 17.02 1.33
C ALA A 216 11.05 15.61 1.95
N LEU A 217 11.12 14.55 1.12
CA LEU A 217 11.25 13.18 1.61
C LEU A 217 12.64 12.88 2.16
N SER A 218 13.70 13.47 1.60
CA SER A 218 15.06 13.29 2.15
C SER A 218 15.19 13.86 3.56
N GLU A 219 14.59 15.02 3.81
CA GLU A 219 14.51 15.63 5.14
C GLU A 219 13.65 14.77 6.07
N TYR A 220 12.44 14.39 5.65
CA TYR A 220 11.53 13.60 6.47
C TYR A 220 12.13 12.26 6.92
N TRP A 221 12.79 11.53 6.02
CA TRP A 221 13.37 10.22 6.30
C TRP A 221 14.81 10.25 6.86
N GLY A 222 15.44 11.44 6.91
CA GLY A 222 16.80 11.64 7.40
C GLY A 222 17.91 11.04 6.52
N ARG A 223 17.61 10.73 5.25
CA ARG A 223 18.54 10.14 4.27
C ARG A 223 18.07 10.44 2.84
N PRO A 224 18.93 10.35 1.80
CA PRO A 224 18.51 10.56 0.41
C PRO A 224 17.38 9.61 -0.05
N MET A 225 16.19 10.19 -0.25
CA MET A 225 14.99 9.52 -0.79
C MET A 225 14.70 10.02 -2.21
N TYR A 226 14.08 9.16 -3.03
CA TYR A 226 13.85 9.40 -4.44
C TYR A 226 12.41 9.08 -4.83
N ILE A 227 11.90 9.84 -5.78
CA ILE A 227 10.61 9.64 -6.46
C ILE A 227 10.84 9.75 -7.97
N ALA A 228 9.99 9.09 -8.74
CA ALA A 228 10.17 8.92 -10.17
C ALA A 228 8.83 8.89 -10.92
N ALA A 229 8.88 8.84 -12.23
CA ALA A 229 7.73 8.58 -13.09
C ALA A 229 8.14 7.86 -14.38
N ASN A 230 7.20 7.10 -14.94
CA ASN A 230 7.22 6.64 -16.32
C ASN A 230 6.43 7.66 -17.15
N VAL A 231 7.00 8.16 -18.24
CA VAL A 231 6.40 9.20 -19.08
C VAL A 231 6.22 8.65 -20.49
N LEU A 232 4.97 8.38 -20.88
CA LEU A 232 4.61 7.99 -22.23
C LEU A 232 4.31 9.24 -23.06
N LEU A 233 5.12 9.44 -24.10
CA LEU A 233 5.02 10.53 -25.06
C LEU A 233 4.01 10.18 -26.17
N PRO A 234 3.31 11.18 -26.72
CA PRO A 234 2.43 10.95 -27.85
C PRO A 234 3.23 10.67 -29.14
N ASP A 235 2.61 9.98 -30.10
CA ASP A 235 3.21 9.79 -31.42
C ASP A 235 3.59 11.12 -32.10
N GLY A 236 4.70 11.08 -32.85
CA GLY A 236 5.26 12.24 -33.54
C GLY A 236 5.83 13.32 -32.62
N TYR A 237 5.97 13.07 -31.31
CA TYR A 237 6.45 14.07 -30.33
C TYR A 237 7.73 14.78 -30.79
N ASP A 238 8.78 14.03 -31.17
CA ASP A 238 10.08 14.56 -31.57
C ASP A 238 10.22 14.91 -33.07
N GLU A 239 9.12 14.89 -33.83
CA GLU A 239 9.15 15.34 -35.22
C GLU A 239 9.47 16.85 -35.33
N PRO A 240 10.26 17.28 -36.34
CA PRO A 240 10.56 18.70 -36.56
C PRO A 240 9.33 19.61 -36.73
N ALA A 241 8.21 19.05 -37.19
CA ALA A 241 6.92 19.75 -37.29
C ALA A 241 6.32 20.08 -35.91
N ASN A 242 6.51 19.19 -34.93
CA ASN A 242 5.88 19.23 -33.62
C ASN A 242 6.77 19.86 -32.53
N ARG A 243 7.98 20.31 -32.88
CA ARG A 243 8.97 20.93 -31.96
C ARG A 243 8.45 22.10 -31.10
N THR A 244 7.36 22.77 -31.49
CA THR A 244 6.69 23.84 -30.73
C THR A 244 5.32 23.46 -30.19
N ALA A 245 4.85 22.24 -30.44
CA ALA A 245 3.61 21.73 -29.86
C ALA A 245 3.76 21.58 -28.34
N ARG A 246 2.63 21.68 -27.64
CA ARG A 246 2.51 21.42 -26.21
C ARG A 246 1.27 20.57 -25.98
N TYR A 247 1.41 19.59 -25.08
CA TYR A 247 0.44 18.53 -24.90
C TYR A 247 -0.20 18.60 -23.50
N PRO A 248 -1.48 18.22 -23.36
CA PRO A 248 -2.09 18.01 -22.05
C PRO A 248 -1.45 16.83 -21.33
N LEU A 249 -1.69 16.76 -20.02
CA LEU A 249 -1.08 15.80 -19.11
C LEU A 249 -2.15 14.95 -18.43
N VAL A 250 -2.04 13.63 -18.57
CA VAL A 250 -2.79 12.64 -17.79
C VAL A 250 -1.86 12.10 -16.71
N VAL A 251 -2.15 12.37 -15.44
CA VAL A 251 -1.41 11.81 -14.30
C VAL A 251 -2.13 10.55 -13.84
N ARG A 252 -1.46 9.41 -14.00
CA ARG A 252 -1.91 8.07 -13.63
C ARG A 252 -1.31 7.67 -12.27
N HIS A 253 -2.19 7.27 -11.38
CA HIS A 253 -1.92 6.82 -10.03
C HIS A 253 -2.16 5.31 -9.85
N GLY A 254 -1.54 4.73 -8.80
CA GLY A 254 -1.66 3.32 -8.41
C GLY A 254 -0.33 2.64 -8.08
N HIS A 255 -0.43 1.32 -7.85
CA HIS A 255 0.66 0.40 -7.53
C HIS A 255 1.90 0.53 -8.42
N PHE A 256 3.05 0.09 -7.90
CA PHE A 256 4.35 0.24 -8.53
C PHE A 256 4.37 -0.39 -9.94
N PRO A 257 4.69 0.40 -10.99
CA PRO A 257 4.55 -0.05 -12.37
C PRO A 257 5.76 -0.88 -12.83
N PHE A 258 5.57 -2.19 -12.94
CA PHE A 258 6.51 -3.14 -13.57
C PHE A 258 6.41 -3.19 -15.11
N ARG A 259 5.64 -2.29 -15.72
CA ARG A 259 5.42 -2.18 -17.17
C ARG A 259 5.35 -0.71 -17.56
N HIS A 260 5.49 -0.41 -18.85
CA HIS A 260 5.23 0.92 -19.39
C HIS A 260 3.75 1.32 -19.20
N PRO A 261 3.43 2.63 -19.19
CA PRO A 261 2.06 3.11 -18.97
C PRO A 261 1.04 2.42 -19.88
N TYR A 262 -0.05 1.92 -19.28
CA TYR A 262 -1.10 1.13 -19.94
C TYR A 262 -0.63 -0.12 -20.70
N GLY A 263 0.59 -0.61 -20.46
CA GLY A 263 1.19 -1.72 -21.18
C GLY A 263 1.66 -1.36 -22.60
N PHE A 264 1.99 -0.10 -22.86
CA PHE A 264 2.55 0.35 -24.14
C PHE A 264 3.79 -0.47 -24.56
N VAL A 265 3.90 -0.78 -25.86
CA VAL A 265 5.06 -1.44 -26.47
C VAL A 265 5.40 -0.77 -27.80
N GLU A 266 6.69 -0.48 -28.01
CA GLU A 266 7.21 0.28 -29.16
C GLU A 266 6.92 -0.37 -30.53
N ASP A 267 6.79 -1.69 -30.57
CA ASP A 267 6.55 -2.42 -31.82
C ASP A 267 5.08 -2.42 -32.29
N GLY A 268 4.17 -1.79 -31.51
CA GLY A 268 2.75 -1.79 -31.83
C GLY A 268 2.10 -3.17 -31.80
N SER A 269 2.65 -4.14 -31.07
CA SER A 269 2.12 -5.52 -31.05
C SER A 269 0.81 -5.70 -30.27
N ASN A 270 0.36 -4.69 -29.52
CA ASN A 270 -0.93 -4.70 -28.81
C ASN A 270 -1.87 -3.54 -29.23
N GLU A 271 -3.18 -3.74 -29.00
CA GLU A 271 -4.25 -2.82 -29.46
C GLU A 271 -4.08 -1.39 -28.94
N PHE A 272 -3.70 -1.22 -27.66
CA PHE A 272 -3.46 0.10 -27.08
C PHE A 272 -2.34 0.84 -27.79
N SER A 273 -1.22 0.15 -28.07
CA SER A 273 -0.05 0.76 -28.72
C SER A 273 -0.33 1.09 -30.19
N GLN A 274 -1.09 0.24 -30.90
CA GLN A 274 -1.56 0.53 -32.26
C GLN A 274 -2.46 1.77 -32.30
N TRP A 275 -3.36 1.92 -31.33
CA TRP A 275 -4.20 3.10 -31.22
C TRP A 275 -3.37 4.34 -30.87
N TRP A 276 -2.50 4.28 -29.85
CA TRP A 276 -1.65 5.39 -29.40
C TRP A 276 -0.74 5.93 -30.49
N LEU A 277 -0.20 5.04 -31.33
CA LEU A 277 0.65 5.38 -32.49
C LEU A 277 -0.15 5.80 -33.74
N SER A 278 -1.48 5.81 -33.69
CA SER A 278 -2.32 6.19 -34.84
C SER A 278 -2.75 7.66 -34.81
N ASP A 279 -3.16 8.20 -35.96
CA ASP A 279 -3.83 9.51 -36.05
C ASP A 279 -5.16 9.59 -35.25
N ALA A 280 -5.68 8.47 -34.75
CA ALA A 280 -6.92 8.40 -33.99
C ALA A 280 -6.74 8.65 -32.48
N ALA A 281 -5.52 8.59 -31.94
CA ALA A 281 -5.27 8.92 -30.54
C ALA A 281 -5.08 10.44 -30.33
N PRO A 282 -5.71 11.05 -29.30
CA PRO A 282 -5.38 12.41 -28.90
C PRO A 282 -3.91 12.45 -28.45
N ARG A 283 -3.18 13.45 -28.92
CA ARG A 283 -1.75 13.59 -28.61
C ARG A 283 -1.61 14.15 -27.19
N MET A 284 -1.45 13.28 -26.21
CA MET A 284 -1.32 13.63 -24.78
C MET A 284 -0.03 13.06 -24.20
N ILE A 285 0.46 13.62 -23.09
CA ILE A 285 1.52 12.99 -22.30
C ILE A 285 0.83 12.24 -21.15
N VAL A 286 1.17 10.96 -20.97
CA VAL A 286 0.76 10.19 -19.78
C VAL A 286 1.95 10.09 -18.84
N VAL A 287 1.72 10.38 -17.56
CA VAL A 287 2.70 10.27 -16.49
C VAL A 287 2.18 9.29 -15.46
N GLU A 288 2.89 8.20 -15.26
CA GLU A 288 2.60 7.19 -14.25
C GLU A 288 3.62 7.32 -13.12
N ILE A 289 3.15 7.67 -11.93
CA ILE A 289 4.02 8.03 -10.80
C ILE A 289 4.64 6.75 -10.21
N ARG A 290 5.92 6.85 -9.82
CA ARG A 290 6.65 5.82 -9.09
C ARG A 290 7.06 6.37 -7.72
N HIS A 291 6.42 5.84 -6.69
CA HIS A 291 6.48 6.39 -5.34
C HIS A 291 6.45 5.30 -4.25
N GLU A 292 7.06 4.15 -4.52
CA GLU A 292 7.31 3.12 -3.50
C GLU A 292 7.97 3.73 -2.26
N ASN A 293 7.60 3.22 -1.09
CA ASN A 293 8.01 3.77 0.20
C ASN A 293 8.44 2.65 1.17
N PRO A 294 9.16 2.95 2.26
CA PRO A 294 9.59 1.94 3.25
C PRO A 294 8.50 1.04 3.87
N TYR A 295 7.22 1.38 3.70
CA TYR A 295 6.07 0.58 4.13
C TYR A 295 5.34 -0.20 3.02
N TYR A 296 5.31 0.28 1.77
CA TYR A 296 4.45 -0.25 0.70
C TYR A 296 4.88 0.18 -0.72
N ASP A 297 4.26 -0.39 -1.76
CA ASP A 297 4.66 -0.25 -3.16
C ASP A 297 4.26 1.09 -3.80
N ASP A 298 3.23 1.75 -3.24
CA ASP A 298 2.91 3.16 -3.45
C ASP A 298 3.00 3.96 -2.12
N SER A 299 2.54 5.21 -2.12
CA SER A 299 2.48 6.06 -0.91
C SER A 299 1.12 6.71 -0.66
N TYR A 300 0.06 6.26 -1.35
CA TYR A 300 -1.26 6.88 -1.41
C TYR A 300 -1.27 8.35 -1.89
N ALA A 301 -0.16 8.84 -2.47
CA ALA A 301 0.00 10.18 -3.04
C ALA A 301 -0.40 11.37 -2.12
N VAL A 302 -0.44 11.16 -0.80
CA VAL A 302 -0.82 12.17 0.21
C VAL A 302 0.30 12.45 1.20
N ASN A 303 0.16 13.53 1.97
CA ASN A 303 1.05 13.83 3.08
C ASN A 303 0.58 13.05 4.31
N SER A 304 1.42 12.16 4.82
CA SER A 304 1.07 11.27 5.95
C SER A 304 2.04 11.45 7.12
N ARG A 305 1.52 11.22 8.33
CA ARG A 305 2.31 11.29 9.57
C ARG A 305 3.41 10.23 9.65
N ASN A 306 3.27 9.07 8.99
CA ASN A 306 4.27 7.99 9.05
C ASN A 306 5.11 7.85 7.76
N LEU A 307 4.57 8.22 6.59
CA LEU A 307 5.31 8.15 5.32
C LEU A 307 6.05 9.45 4.97
N GLY A 308 5.58 10.60 5.49
CA GLY A 308 6.09 11.91 5.14
C GLY A 308 5.28 12.63 4.05
N PRO A 309 5.81 13.75 3.53
CA PRO A 309 5.11 14.63 2.59
C PRO A 309 5.19 14.12 1.14
N TYR A 310 4.69 12.91 0.88
CA TYR A 310 4.73 12.32 -0.47
C TYR A 310 3.82 13.06 -1.46
N GLY A 311 2.67 13.55 -1.02
CA GLY A 311 1.78 14.36 -1.85
C GLY A 311 2.45 15.68 -2.29
N ASP A 312 3.12 16.39 -1.38
CA ASP A 312 3.90 17.59 -1.73
C ASP A 312 5.06 17.22 -2.67
N ALA A 313 5.78 16.14 -2.40
CA ALA A 313 6.92 15.73 -3.22
C ALA A 313 6.49 15.40 -4.66
N ILE A 314 5.36 14.71 -4.84
CA ILE A 314 4.78 14.43 -6.17
C ILE A 314 4.35 15.74 -6.86
N ASN A 315 3.58 16.58 -6.17
CA ASN A 315 2.90 17.73 -6.77
C ASN A 315 3.75 19.01 -6.88
N HIS A 316 4.81 19.13 -6.08
CA HIS A 316 5.63 20.34 -5.95
C HIS A 316 7.14 20.12 -6.20
N GLU A 317 7.62 18.88 -6.29
CA GLU A 317 8.99 18.57 -6.73
C GLU A 317 8.99 17.81 -8.08
N LEU A 318 8.31 16.66 -8.16
CA LEU A 318 8.33 15.78 -9.35
C LEU A 318 7.53 16.34 -10.53
N LEU A 319 6.29 16.78 -10.32
CA LEU A 319 5.46 17.34 -11.39
C LEU A 319 6.14 18.56 -12.06
N PRO A 320 6.71 19.54 -11.32
CA PRO A 320 7.49 20.61 -11.95
C PRO A 320 8.70 20.14 -12.76
N GLU A 321 9.44 19.12 -12.33
CA GLU A 321 10.58 18.58 -13.11
C GLU A 321 10.11 17.94 -14.42
N ILE A 322 8.99 17.22 -14.38
CA ILE A 322 8.35 16.64 -15.57
C ILE A 322 7.92 17.76 -16.54
N GLU A 323 7.28 18.82 -16.05
CA GLU A 323 6.86 19.95 -16.91
C GLU A 323 8.02 20.83 -17.41
N ALA A 324 9.18 20.79 -16.74
CA ALA A 324 10.42 21.37 -17.25
C ALA A 324 11.09 20.50 -18.33
N SER A 325 11.01 19.17 -18.17
CA SER A 325 11.63 18.18 -19.07
C SER A 325 10.85 17.93 -20.36
N PHE A 326 9.51 17.98 -20.30
CA PHE A 326 8.63 17.65 -21.42
C PHE A 326 7.80 18.83 -21.91
N ARG A 327 7.33 18.76 -23.15
CA ARG A 327 6.51 19.81 -23.79
C ARG A 327 5.05 19.75 -23.30
N THR A 328 4.83 19.84 -21.99
CA THR A 328 3.49 19.95 -21.41
C THR A 328 2.90 21.36 -21.63
N ILE A 329 1.59 21.50 -21.41
CA ILE A 329 0.89 22.80 -21.42
C ILE A 329 1.14 23.61 -20.12
N GLY A 330 1.42 22.96 -18.99
CA GLY A 330 1.80 23.64 -17.74
C GLY A 330 0.68 24.39 -17.00
N GLN A 331 -0.59 24.03 -17.23
CA GLN A 331 -1.76 24.77 -16.70
C GLN A 331 -2.84 23.81 -16.19
N ARG A 332 -3.51 24.19 -15.09
CA ARG A 332 -4.55 23.40 -14.40
C ARG A 332 -5.55 22.75 -15.35
N TRP A 333 -6.13 23.53 -16.26
CA TRP A 333 -7.17 23.07 -17.20
C TRP A 333 -6.71 21.96 -18.15
N ALA A 334 -5.39 21.73 -18.28
CA ALA A 334 -4.77 20.72 -19.13
C ALA A 334 -4.09 19.58 -18.34
N ARG A 335 -4.41 19.43 -17.03
CA ARG A 335 -4.00 18.28 -16.23
C ARG A 335 -5.22 17.54 -15.68
N VAL A 336 -5.27 16.23 -15.89
CA VAL A 336 -6.31 15.35 -15.36
C VAL A 336 -5.70 14.17 -14.60
N LEU A 337 -6.46 13.60 -13.67
CA LEU A 337 -6.08 12.50 -12.81
C LEU A 337 -6.82 11.22 -13.19
N THR A 338 -6.16 10.07 -13.05
CA THR A 338 -6.83 8.77 -13.11
C THR A 338 -6.07 7.69 -12.37
N GLY A 339 -6.76 6.63 -11.96
CA GLY A 339 -6.15 5.43 -11.41
C GLY A 339 -7.20 4.38 -11.10
N GLY A 340 -6.75 3.16 -10.80
CA GLY A 340 -7.59 2.03 -10.41
C GLY A 340 -7.20 1.50 -9.03
N SER A 341 -8.16 0.95 -8.28
CA SER A 341 -7.92 0.37 -6.94
C SER A 341 -7.37 1.44 -5.98
N THR A 342 -6.28 1.16 -5.27
CA THR A 342 -5.46 2.16 -4.55
C THR A 342 -5.29 3.45 -5.36
N GLY A 343 -4.90 3.33 -6.64
CA GLY A 343 -4.71 4.47 -7.53
C GLY A 343 -5.97 5.27 -7.86
N GLY A 344 -7.16 4.66 -7.76
CA GLY A 344 -8.44 5.35 -7.88
C GLY A 344 -8.67 6.29 -6.69
N TRP A 345 -8.37 5.79 -5.48
CA TRP A 345 -8.40 6.60 -4.26
C TRP A 345 -7.35 7.71 -4.32
N GLU A 346 -6.11 7.42 -4.76
CA GLU A 346 -5.07 8.43 -4.96
C GLU A 346 -5.50 9.54 -5.94
N ALA A 347 -6.13 9.18 -7.06
CA ALA A 347 -6.62 10.13 -8.06
C ALA A 347 -7.77 10.99 -7.52
N MET A 348 -8.65 10.43 -6.67
CA MET A 348 -9.69 11.22 -5.98
C MET A 348 -9.07 12.11 -4.90
N ALA A 349 -8.24 11.56 -4.02
CA ALA A 349 -7.56 12.27 -2.95
C ALA A 349 -6.74 13.45 -3.51
N THR A 350 -5.92 13.21 -4.54
CA THR A 350 -5.10 14.26 -5.17
C THR A 350 -5.96 15.41 -5.72
N GLN A 351 -7.13 15.11 -6.28
CA GLN A 351 -8.08 16.14 -6.74
C GLN A 351 -8.70 16.95 -5.59
N LEU A 352 -8.90 16.35 -4.40
CA LEU A 352 -9.44 17.03 -3.21
C LEU A 352 -8.35 17.78 -2.39
N PHE A 353 -7.13 17.25 -2.30
CA PHE A 353 -6.02 17.86 -1.56
C PHE A 353 -5.26 18.93 -2.37
N TYR A 354 -5.17 18.79 -3.69
CA TYR A 354 -4.48 19.73 -4.59
C TYR A 354 -5.41 20.29 -5.69
N PRO A 355 -6.60 20.83 -5.34
CA PRO A 355 -7.66 21.15 -6.31
C PRO A 355 -7.24 22.23 -7.32
N ASP A 356 -6.25 23.06 -7.02
CA ASP A 356 -5.75 24.11 -7.90
C ASP A 356 -4.74 23.61 -8.97
N LEU A 357 -4.28 22.35 -8.89
CA LEU A 357 -3.31 21.78 -9.83
C LEU A 357 -3.94 21.01 -11.00
N TYR A 358 -5.13 20.44 -10.79
CA TYR A 358 -5.82 19.52 -11.71
C TYR A 358 -7.25 19.98 -12.03
N GLN A 359 -7.75 19.55 -13.19
CA GLN A 359 -9.07 19.87 -13.73
C GLN A 359 -9.78 18.60 -14.23
N GLY A 360 -10.12 17.70 -13.32
CA GLY A 360 -10.84 16.47 -13.62
C GLY A 360 -10.14 15.23 -13.09
N THR A 361 -10.91 14.32 -12.49
CA THR A 361 -10.44 13.02 -12.02
C THR A 361 -11.37 11.88 -12.47
N TRP A 362 -10.78 10.76 -12.87
CA TRP A 362 -11.46 9.50 -13.19
C TRP A 362 -10.95 8.40 -12.26
N SER A 363 -11.67 8.22 -11.16
CA SER A 363 -11.38 7.28 -10.08
C SER A 363 -12.07 5.94 -10.36
N LEU A 364 -11.29 4.95 -10.79
CA LEU A 364 -11.80 3.61 -11.11
C LEU A 364 -11.69 2.71 -9.87
N CYS A 365 -12.80 2.05 -9.50
CA CYS A 365 -12.94 1.10 -8.38
C CYS A 365 -12.06 1.47 -7.15
N PRO A 366 -12.18 2.70 -6.62
CA PRO A 366 -11.22 3.20 -5.64
C PRO A 366 -11.26 2.38 -4.34
N ASP A 367 -10.14 2.38 -3.61
CA ASP A 367 -10.17 2.11 -2.17
C ASP A 367 -11.24 2.95 -1.46
N SER A 368 -11.64 2.54 -0.26
CA SER A 368 -12.80 3.08 0.44
C SER A 368 -12.79 4.60 0.58
N LEU A 369 -13.72 5.25 -0.13
CA LEU A 369 -13.95 6.70 -0.07
C LEU A 369 -14.65 7.15 1.23
N ASP A 370 -15.23 6.21 1.98
CA ASP A 370 -15.92 6.42 3.27
C ASP A 370 -15.52 5.27 4.22
N PHE A 371 -14.96 5.58 5.39
CA PHE A 371 -14.43 4.55 6.29
C PHE A 371 -15.50 3.89 7.18
N ARG A 372 -16.78 4.24 7.01
CA ARG A 372 -17.90 3.40 7.46
C ARG A 372 -18.07 2.15 6.60
N SER A 373 -17.41 2.09 5.45
CA SER A 373 -17.25 0.90 4.63
C SER A 373 -15.80 0.76 4.15
N HIS A 374 -14.88 0.65 5.11
CA HIS A 374 -13.49 0.26 4.86
C HIS A 374 -13.47 -1.25 4.56
N GLN A 375 -13.56 -1.60 3.28
CA GLN A 375 -14.23 -2.83 2.83
C GLN A 375 -15.59 -3.03 3.55
N LEU A 376 -15.76 -4.12 4.32
CA LEU A 376 -16.92 -4.41 5.16
C LEU A 376 -16.77 -3.96 6.62
N VAL A 377 -15.82 -3.09 6.95
CA VAL A 377 -15.61 -2.58 8.32
C VAL A 377 -16.04 -1.12 8.42
N ASN A 378 -16.96 -0.83 9.34
CA ASN A 378 -17.22 0.51 9.81
C ASN A 378 -16.25 0.82 10.94
N VAL A 379 -15.12 1.42 10.61
CA VAL A 379 -14.00 1.60 11.56
C VAL A 379 -14.35 2.47 12.77
N TYR A 380 -15.44 3.24 12.67
CA TYR A 380 -15.90 4.17 13.69
C TYR A 380 -16.88 3.56 14.71
N GLU A 381 -17.59 2.49 14.34
CA GLU A 381 -18.72 1.96 15.14
C GLU A 381 -18.62 0.45 15.42
N ASP A 382 -17.90 -0.33 14.61
CA ASP A 382 -17.74 -1.75 14.85
C ASP A 382 -16.80 -2.03 16.03
N ASP A 383 -17.16 -2.99 16.89
CA ASP A 383 -16.26 -3.48 17.95
C ASP A 383 -15.12 -4.37 17.38
N ASN A 384 -15.31 -4.95 16.18
CA ASN A 384 -14.41 -5.94 15.62
C ASN A 384 -14.36 -5.96 14.08
N ALA A 385 -13.16 -5.90 13.52
CA ALA A 385 -12.93 -5.94 12.07
C ALA A 385 -13.08 -7.35 11.45
N PHE A 386 -12.99 -8.42 12.25
CA PHE A 386 -12.93 -9.80 11.73
C PHE A 386 -14.28 -10.51 11.73
N TYR A 387 -15.24 -10.06 12.55
CA TYR A 387 -16.55 -10.70 12.70
C TYR A 387 -17.58 -9.72 13.26
N THR A 388 -18.86 -10.01 13.02
CA THR A 388 -19.97 -9.39 13.74
C THR A 388 -20.50 -10.38 14.78
N ASP A 389 -20.65 -9.93 16.02
CA ASP A 389 -21.31 -10.69 17.09
C ASP A 389 -22.80 -10.36 17.16
N TYR A 390 -23.61 -11.40 17.26
CA TYR A 390 -25.04 -11.36 17.61
C TYR A 390 -25.24 -12.08 18.95
N GLU A 391 -26.46 -12.01 19.53
CA GLU A 391 -26.74 -12.59 20.86
C GLU A 391 -26.36 -14.08 20.99
N TRP A 392 -26.49 -14.86 19.91
CA TRP A 392 -26.30 -16.31 19.89
C TRP A 392 -25.26 -16.83 18.89
N GLU A 393 -24.73 -15.98 18.01
CA GLU A 393 -23.85 -16.39 16.92
C GLU A 393 -22.84 -15.32 16.52
N ARG A 394 -21.76 -15.77 15.86
CA ARG A 394 -20.67 -14.93 15.36
C ARG A 394 -20.49 -15.19 13.88
N VAL A 395 -20.53 -14.13 13.07
CA VAL A 395 -20.40 -14.21 11.61
C VAL A 395 -19.07 -13.59 11.20
N SER A 396 -18.17 -14.37 10.61
CA SER A 396 -16.88 -13.89 10.10
C SER A 396 -17.07 -12.98 8.88
N ARG A 397 -16.26 -11.91 8.81
CA ARG A 397 -16.28 -10.96 7.68
C ARG A 397 -15.36 -11.44 6.55
N PRO A 398 -15.84 -11.56 5.30
CA PRO A 398 -14.97 -11.75 4.15
C PRO A 398 -14.15 -10.48 3.91
N SER A 399 -12.94 -10.63 3.37
CA SER A 399 -12.15 -9.52 2.80
C SER A 399 -12.30 -9.50 1.28
N ALA A 400 -12.38 -10.69 0.66
CA ALA A 400 -12.59 -10.83 -0.77
C ALA A 400 -13.68 -11.84 -1.15
N ARG A 401 -14.38 -11.56 -2.26
CA ARG A 401 -15.40 -12.40 -2.89
C ARG A 401 -15.20 -12.54 -4.40
N ALA A 402 -15.66 -13.66 -4.96
CA ALA A 402 -15.96 -13.75 -6.39
C ALA A 402 -17.31 -13.06 -6.70
N VAL A 403 -17.55 -12.75 -7.99
CA VAL A 403 -18.84 -12.21 -8.48
C VAL A 403 -20.02 -13.16 -8.21
N SER A 404 -19.77 -14.47 -8.04
CA SER A 404 -20.77 -15.44 -7.59
C SER A 404 -21.24 -15.24 -6.14
N GLY A 405 -20.56 -14.40 -5.36
CA GLY A 405 -20.72 -14.27 -3.91
C GLY A 405 -19.88 -15.27 -3.10
N ASP A 406 -19.12 -16.16 -3.75
CA ASP A 406 -18.22 -17.09 -3.04
C ASP A 406 -17.11 -16.33 -2.32
N VAL A 407 -16.99 -16.55 -1.00
CA VAL A 407 -15.92 -15.95 -0.18
C VAL A 407 -14.59 -16.61 -0.53
N LEU A 408 -13.62 -15.79 -0.96
CA LEU A 408 -12.26 -16.26 -1.28
C LEU A 408 -11.42 -16.38 -0.01
N TRP A 409 -11.50 -15.38 0.87
CA TRP A 409 -10.86 -15.36 2.19
C TRP A 409 -11.45 -14.26 3.09
N THR A 410 -11.12 -14.34 4.39
CA THR A 410 -11.64 -13.47 5.45
C THR A 410 -10.67 -12.36 5.87
N MET A 411 -11.22 -11.31 6.48
CA MET A 411 -10.48 -10.23 7.13
C MET A 411 -9.38 -10.74 8.07
N ALA A 412 -9.69 -11.79 8.84
CA ALA A 412 -8.74 -12.43 9.76
C ALA A 412 -7.58 -13.10 9.03
N GLN A 413 -7.81 -13.72 7.87
CA GLN A 413 -6.78 -14.43 7.10
C GLN A 413 -5.72 -13.47 6.55
N GLU A 414 -6.13 -12.39 5.88
CA GLU A 414 -5.18 -11.36 5.42
C GLU A 414 -4.42 -10.72 6.59
N ASN A 415 -5.12 -10.35 7.66
CA ASN A 415 -4.47 -9.73 8.82
C ASN A 415 -3.49 -10.68 9.53
N HIS A 416 -3.74 -11.99 9.51
CA HIS A 416 -2.82 -13.00 10.05
C HIS A 416 -1.64 -13.28 9.11
N LEU A 417 -1.86 -13.29 7.79
CA LEU A 417 -0.79 -13.33 6.79
C LEU A 417 0.15 -12.15 6.99
N GLU A 418 -0.38 -10.92 6.96
CA GLU A 418 0.43 -9.72 7.12
C GLU A 418 1.17 -9.67 8.45
N ARG A 419 0.57 -10.17 9.53
CA ARG A 419 1.25 -10.28 10.84
C ARG A 419 2.40 -11.30 10.82
N ALA A 420 2.33 -12.32 9.98
CA ALA A 420 3.44 -13.24 9.73
C ALA A 420 4.51 -12.60 8.81
N LEU A 421 4.11 -11.84 7.80
CA LEU A 421 5.01 -11.06 6.93
C LEU A 421 5.76 -9.96 7.72
N GLY A 422 5.08 -9.18 8.56
CA GLY A 422 5.66 -8.03 9.26
C GLY A 422 5.02 -7.69 10.62
N THR A 423 5.82 -7.06 11.48
CA THR A 423 5.38 -6.52 12.79
C THR A 423 5.41 -4.99 12.75
N ARG A 424 4.68 -4.28 13.63
CA ARG A 424 4.72 -2.80 13.69
C ARG A 424 4.41 -2.10 12.34
N SER A 425 3.39 -2.60 11.65
CA SER A 425 2.84 -2.03 10.41
C SER A 425 3.90 -1.92 9.30
N ARG A 426 4.48 -3.06 8.88
CA ARG A 426 5.53 -3.15 7.85
C ARG A 426 5.53 -4.51 7.10
N SER A 427 4.35 -5.10 6.92
CA SER A 427 4.14 -6.35 6.18
C SER A 427 4.40 -6.22 4.68
N GLY A 428 4.32 -5.01 4.13
CA GLY A 428 4.21 -4.78 2.68
C GLY A 428 2.81 -5.04 2.12
N GLY A 429 1.78 -5.18 2.98
CA GLY A 429 0.39 -5.45 2.60
C GLY A 429 -0.58 -4.31 2.93
N GLN A 430 -1.79 -4.41 2.36
CA GLN A 430 -2.84 -3.38 2.34
C GLN A 430 -3.21 -2.85 3.74
N TRP A 431 -3.35 -3.72 4.74
CA TRP A 431 -3.79 -3.30 6.07
C TRP A 431 -2.70 -2.56 6.85
N ASP A 432 -1.43 -2.93 6.67
CA ASP A 432 -0.31 -2.20 7.28
C ASP A 432 -0.07 -0.84 6.60
N ILE A 433 -0.32 -0.69 5.29
CA ILE A 433 -0.20 0.61 4.62
C ILE A 433 -1.34 1.57 4.97
N TRP A 434 -2.60 1.12 5.04
CA TRP A 434 -3.71 1.98 5.48
C TRP A 434 -3.47 2.56 6.88
N GLU A 435 -2.97 1.75 7.82
CA GLU A 435 -2.51 2.25 9.13
C GLU A 435 -1.37 3.27 9.02
N ALA A 436 -0.41 3.05 8.11
CA ALA A 436 0.72 3.95 7.94
C ALA A 436 0.30 5.29 7.31
N VAL A 437 -0.53 5.27 6.27
CA VAL A 437 -1.02 6.48 5.57
C VAL A 437 -1.96 7.26 6.47
N PHE A 438 -3.06 6.64 6.91
CA PHE A 438 -4.18 7.32 7.54
C PHE A 438 -4.02 7.48 9.06
N GLY A 439 -3.28 6.57 9.70
CA GLY A 439 -3.17 6.52 11.16
C GLY A 439 -2.20 7.52 11.78
N ALA A 440 -2.50 7.92 13.01
CA ALA A 440 -1.52 8.56 13.88
C ALA A 440 -0.28 7.67 14.10
N GLN A 441 0.80 8.31 14.55
CA GLN A 441 2.01 7.59 14.96
C GLN A 441 1.88 7.08 16.40
N GLY A 442 2.12 5.80 16.61
CA GLY A 442 2.16 5.20 17.94
C GLY A 442 3.41 5.60 18.73
N ALA A 443 3.35 5.45 20.06
CA ALA A 443 4.43 5.85 20.99
C ALA A 443 5.79 5.13 20.78
N ASN A 444 5.83 4.10 19.93
CA ASN A 444 7.05 3.39 19.53
C ASN A 444 7.68 3.92 18.22
N GLY A 445 7.10 4.97 17.61
CA GLY A 445 7.52 5.55 16.33
C GLY A 445 6.94 4.86 15.09
N TYR A 446 6.23 3.74 15.21
CA TYR A 446 5.58 3.08 14.08
C TYR A 446 4.11 3.52 14.00
N PRO A 447 3.38 3.23 12.91
CA PRO A 447 1.95 3.50 12.82
C PRO A 447 1.17 2.93 14.01
N ALA A 448 0.16 3.66 14.46
CA ALA A 448 -0.78 3.17 15.46
C ALA A 448 -1.66 2.09 14.82
N ARG A 449 -1.85 0.97 15.53
CA ARG A 449 -2.70 -0.14 15.07
C ARG A 449 -4.17 0.26 15.21
N ILE A 450 -4.93 0.28 14.12
CA ILE A 450 -6.38 0.55 14.19
C ILE A 450 -7.15 -0.63 14.80
N TRP A 451 -6.61 -1.83 14.74
CA TRP A 451 -7.10 -2.98 15.50
C TRP A 451 -5.99 -3.95 15.89
N ASN A 452 -6.31 -4.79 16.87
CA ASN A 452 -5.44 -5.89 17.24
C ASN A 452 -5.44 -6.97 16.13
N LYS A 453 -4.39 -7.02 15.30
CA LYS A 453 -4.24 -8.03 14.22
C LYS A 453 -4.34 -9.51 14.65
N ARG A 454 -4.41 -9.85 15.94
CA ARG A 454 -4.77 -11.21 16.40
C ARG A 454 -6.27 -11.40 16.57
N THR A 455 -6.97 -10.43 17.16
CA THR A 455 -8.36 -10.58 17.63
C THR A 455 -9.39 -9.79 16.83
N GLY A 456 -8.96 -8.85 15.99
CA GLY A 456 -9.83 -7.95 15.22
C GLY A 456 -10.42 -6.80 16.03
N VAL A 457 -10.19 -6.74 17.35
CA VAL A 457 -10.78 -5.71 18.22
C VAL A 457 -10.26 -4.33 17.81
N ILE A 458 -11.19 -3.42 17.51
CA ILE A 458 -10.92 -2.08 16.99
C ILE A 458 -10.55 -1.13 18.12
N ASP A 459 -9.59 -0.25 17.86
CA ASP A 459 -9.22 0.89 18.69
C ASP A 459 -9.87 2.15 18.09
N HIS A 460 -11.02 2.55 18.65
CA HIS A 460 -11.78 3.70 18.15
C HIS A 460 -11.06 5.05 18.37
N GLU A 461 -10.10 5.14 19.30
CA GLU A 461 -9.27 6.34 19.44
C GLU A 461 -8.31 6.46 18.25
N VAL A 462 -7.70 5.35 17.81
CA VAL A 462 -6.88 5.32 16.59
C VAL A 462 -7.75 5.51 15.34
N ALA A 463 -8.92 4.89 15.25
CA ALA A 463 -9.82 5.04 14.09
C ALA A 463 -10.27 6.48 13.87
N GLN A 464 -10.50 7.27 14.93
CA GLN A 464 -10.78 8.70 14.80
C GLN A 464 -9.63 9.48 14.14
N THR A 465 -8.37 9.04 14.30
CA THR A 465 -7.23 9.72 13.67
C THR A 465 -7.19 9.59 12.15
N TRP A 466 -7.95 8.66 11.57
CA TRP A 466 -8.05 8.44 10.12
C TRP A 466 -9.02 9.40 9.44
N GLU A 467 -9.89 10.09 10.18
CA GLU A 467 -10.91 11.02 9.65
C GLU A 467 -10.41 12.03 8.59
N PRO A 468 -9.21 12.63 8.67
CA PRO A 468 -8.70 13.53 7.63
C PRO A 468 -8.54 12.91 6.24
N PHE A 469 -8.54 11.58 6.14
CA PHE A 469 -8.42 10.80 4.91
C PHE A 469 -9.73 10.12 4.49
N ASP A 470 -10.80 10.24 5.27
CA ASP A 470 -12.14 9.84 4.85
C ASP A 470 -12.64 10.87 3.82
N LEU A 471 -12.57 10.51 2.53
CA LEU A 471 -12.80 11.45 1.44
C LEU A 471 -14.26 11.93 1.39
N ARG A 472 -15.22 11.11 1.86
CA ARG A 472 -16.63 11.50 2.06
C ARG A 472 -16.76 12.61 3.10
N ARG A 473 -16.12 12.45 4.27
CA ARG A 473 -16.15 13.49 5.31
C ARG A 473 -15.45 14.76 4.85
N LYS A 474 -14.30 14.61 4.19
CA LYS A 474 -13.51 15.72 3.66
C LYS A 474 -14.30 16.56 2.66
N ILE A 475 -14.91 15.92 1.65
CA ILE A 475 -15.59 16.68 0.58
C ILE A 475 -16.81 17.44 1.11
N GLU A 476 -17.56 16.89 2.06
CA GLU A 476 -18.69 17.60 2.69
C GLU A 476 -18.24 18.77 3.55
N ALA A 477 -17.23 18.58 4.40
CA ALA A 477 -16.74 19.61 5.30
C ALA A 477 -16.13 20.81 4.54
N GLU A 478 -15.46 20.53 3.42
CA GLU A 478 -14.71 21.53 2.65
C GLU A 478 -15.42 21.99 1.36
N TRP A 479 -16.64 21.51 1.06
CA TRP A 479 -17.36 21.88 -0.16
C TRP A 479 -17.51 23.39 -0.43
N PRO A 480 -17.70 24.27 0.57
CA PRO A 480 -17.74 25.71 0.32
C PRO A 480 -16.47 26.30 -0.32
N GLU A 481 -15.31 25.64 -0.16
CA GLU A 481 -14.06 25.99 -0.84
C GLU A 481 -13.79 25.11 -2.07
N LEU A 482 -14.08 23.82 -1.99
CA LEU A 482 -13.82 22.85 -3.06
C LEU A 482 -14.81 22.98 -4.23
N GLY A 483 -16.10 23.21 -3.97
CA GLY A 483 -17.15 23.22 -4.98
C GLY A 483 -16.92 24.18 -6.15
N PRO A 484 -16.55 25.45 -5.91
CA PRO A 484 -16.18 26.39 -6.98
C PRO A 484 -14.97 25.93 -7.84
N LYS A 485 -14.16 25.00 -7.33
CA LYS A 485 -13.01 24.42 -8.05
C LYS A 485 -13.37 23.09 -8.73
N LEU A 486 -14.26 22.28 -8.15
CA LEU A 486 -14.47 20.86 -8.47
C LEU A 486 -15.82 20.50 -9.12
N ALA A 487 -16.73 21.47 -9.31
CA ALA A 487 -17.98 21.21 -10.04
C ALA A 487 -17.71 20.61 -11.43
N ASP A 488 -18.45 19.56 -11.76
CA ASP A 488 -18.34 18.76 -12.99
C ASP A 488 -16.96 18.07 -13.20
N GLN A 489 -16.12 17.92 -12.15
CA GLN A 489 -14.77 17.33 -12.26
C GLN A 489 -14.65 15.87 -11.78
N LEU A 490 -15.63 15.34 -11.05
CA LEU A 490 -15.50 14.07 -10.35
C LEU A 490 -16.22 12.94 -11.12
N HIS A 491 -15.48 11.91 -11.54
CA HIS A 491 -16.02 10.74 -12.21
C HIS A 491 -15.56 9.47 -11.47
N VAL A 492 -16.50 8.62 -11.04
CA VAL A 492 -16.23 7.40 -10.27
C VAL A 492 -16.92 6.19 -10.90
N TYR A 493 -16.15 5.18 -11.28
CA TYR A 493 -16.66 3.97 -11.95
C TYR A 493 -16.32 2.73 -11.13
N VAL A 494 -17.28 1.85 -10.84
CA VAL A 494 -17.06 0.67 -9.98
C VAL A 494 -18.00 -0.49 -10.36
N GLY A 495 -17.59 -1.74 -10.12
CA GLY A 495 -18.50 -2.89 -10.24
C GLY A 495 -19.37 -3.04 -8.99
N ASP A 496 -20.66 -3.37 -9.11
CA ASP A 496 -21.51 -3.59 -7.91
C ASP A 496 -21.25 -4.93 -7.20
N ASP A 497 -20.54 -5.84 -7.86
CA ASP A 497 -19.96 -7.05 -7.28
C ASP A 497 -18.43 -6.93 -7.09
N ASP A 498 -17.96 -5.75 -6.67
CA ASP A 498 -16.56 -5.49 -6.35
C ASP A 498 -15.99 -6.56 -5.41
N THR A 499 -14.82 -7.10 -5.81
CA THR A 499 -14.12 -8.21 -5.16
C THR A 499 -13.80 -7.91 -3.70
N PHE A 500 -13.50 -6.66 -3.37
CA PHE A 500 -13.10 -6.19 -2.03
C PHE A 500 -14.21 -5.38 -1.35
N PHE A 501 -15.45 -5.44 -1.85
CA PHE A 501 -16.62 -4.72 -1.35
C PHE A 501 -16.50 -3.18 -1.39
N LEU A 502 -15.57 -2.65 -2.17
CA LEU A 502 -15.26 -1.21 -2.21
C LEU A 502 -16.39 -0.35 -2.80
N ASN A 503 -17.28 -0.97 -3.59
CA ASN A 503 -18.49 -0.34 -4.11
C ASN A 503 -19.37 0.27 -3.01
N LEU A 504 -19.38 -0.31 -1.81
CA LEU A 504 -20.17 0.19 -0.68
C LEU A 504 -19.66 1.53 -0.16
N GLY A 505 -18.35 1.75 -0.16
CA GLY A 505 -17.75 3.06 0.15
C GLY A 505 -18.07 4.10 -0.92
N VAL A 506 -18.14 3.69 -2.20
CA VAL A 506 -18.56 4.56 -3.31
C VAL A 506 -20.04 4.94 -3.20
N GLU A 507 -20.93 4.01 -2.83
CA GLU A 507 -22.35 4.29 -2.59
C GLU A 507 -22.56 5.35 -1.49
N LEU A 508 -21.81 5.26 -0.39
CA LEU A 508 -21.86 6.23 0.72
C LEU A 508 -21.28 7.59 0.35
N PHE A 509 -20.18 7.62 -0.42
CA PHE A 509 -19.58 8.85 -0.95
C PHE A 509 -20.51 9.53 -1.95
N GLN A 510 -21.13 8.78 -2.87
CA GLN A 510 -22.14 9.30 -3.79
C GLN A 510 -23.30 9.96 -3.05
N GLY A 511 -23.86 9.29 -2.04
CA GLY A 511 -25.00 9.82 -1.28
C GLY A 511 -24.67 11.15 -0.58
N ALA A 512 -23.42 11.37 -0.19
CA ALA A 512 -22.95 12.67 0.29
C ALA A 512 -22.83 13.70 -0.85
N VAL A 513 -22.16 13.33 -1.94
CA VAL A 513 -21.90 14.21 -3.09
C VAL A 513 -23.17 14.71 -3.78
N GLU A 514 -24.24 13.90 -3.81
CA GLU A 514 -25.54 14.29 -4.37
C GLU A 514 -26.29 15.34 -3.52
N GLN A 515 -25.92 15.54 -2.25
CA GLN A 515 -26.48 16.59 -1.38
C GLN A 515 -25.68 17.90 -1.41
N LEU A 516 -24.55 17.94 -2.14
CA LEU A 516 -23.71 19.13 -2.21
C LEU A 516 -24.35 20.19 -3.10
N GLU A 517 -24.50 21.41 -2.56
CA GLU A 517 -25.11 22.55 -3.24
C GLU A 517 -24.21 23.79 -3.21
N SER A 518 -24.51 24.76 -4.07
CA SER A 518 -23.83 26.07 -4.16
C SER A 518 -22.30 26.02 -4.38
N PRO A 519 -21.79 25.37 -5.46
CA PRO A 519 -22.51 24.77 -6.58
C PRO A 519 -22.90 23.30 -6.32
N SER A 520 -23.74 22.72 -7.20
CA SER A 520 -23.87 21.26 -7.24
C SER A 520 -22.56 20.62 -7.72
N ALA A 521 -22.24 19.42 -7.24
CA ALA A 521 -21.00 18.75 -7.60
C ALA A 521 -20.93 18.29 -9.06
N GLY A 522 -22.07 17.99 -9.70
CA GLY A 522 -22.11 17.52 -11.10
C GLY A 522 -21.39 16.19 -11.35
N ALA A 523 -21.12 15.42 -10.29
CA ALA A 523 -20.29 14.23 -10.34
C ALA A 523 -20.95 13.05 -11.07
N GLU A 524 -20.15 12.27 -11.81
CA GLU A 524 -20.58 11.04 -12.47
C GLU A 524 -20.28 9.80 -11.61
N PHE A 525 -21.26 8.90 -11.49
CA PHE A 525 -21.16 7.65 -10.75
C PHE A 525 -21.73 6.51 -11.62
N ILE A 526 -20.87 5.63 -12.15
CA ILE A 526 -21.30 4.52 -13.01
C ILE A 526 -21.03 3.19 -12.31
N TYR A 527 -22.08 2.38 -12.19
CA TYR A 527 -22.00 1.03 -11.65
C TYR A 527 -22.12 -0.03 -12.75
N GLY A 528 -21.16 -0.95 -12.78
CA GLY A 528 -21.15 -2.11 -13.66
C GLY A 528 -21.87 -3.28 -12.99
N THR A 529 -22.93 -3.79 -13.62
CA THR A 529 -23.81 -4.80 -13.00
C THR A 529 -23.21 -6.22 -13.10
N ASN A 530 -23.07 -6.91 -11.96
CA ASN A 530 -22.34 -8.18 -11.80
C ASN A 530 -20.87 -8.09 -12.27
N GLN A 531 -20.19 -6.99 -11.92
CA GLN A 531 -18.80 -6.76 -12.32
C GLN A 531 -17.85 -6.77 -11.13
N PRO A 532 -16.63 -7.33 -11.26
CA PRO A 532 -15.64 -7.44 -10.19
C PRO A 532 -14.92 -6.11 -9.93
N HIS A 533 -13.94 -6.16 -9.02
CA HIS A 533 -12.97 -5.08 -8.87
C HIS A 533 -12.20 -4.81 -10.17
N CYS A 534 -11.69 -3.58 -10.35
CA CYS A 534 -11.07 -3.12 -11.61
C CYS A 534 -11.96 -3.13 -12.86
N TRP A 535 -13.29 -3.19 -12.70
CA TRP A 535 -14.20 -2.90 -13.81
C TRP A 535 -14.22 -1.41 -14.18
N SER A 536 -14.27 -1.14 -15.48
CA SER A 536 -14.50 0.18 -16.08
C SER A 536 -15.53 0.05 -17.21
N PRO A 537 -16.45 1.02 -17.39
CA PRO A 537 -17.34 1.05 -18.54
C PRO A 537 -16.59 1.30 -19.86
N TYR A 538 -15.41 1.92 -19.80
CA TYR A 538 -14.62 2.34 -20.96
C TYR A 538 -13.34 1.52 -21.10
N THR A 539 -12.97 1.19 -22.34
CA THR A 539 -11.61 0.73 -22.63
C THR A 539 -10.62 1.91 -22.53
N THR A 540 -9.33 1.64 -22.32
CA THR A 540 -8.31 2.69 -22.12
C THR A 540 -8.30 3.78 -23.21
N PRO A 541 -8.39 3.45 -24.52
CA PRO A 541 -8.54 4.46 -25.57
C PRO A 541 -9.69 5.45 -25.34
N GLU A 542 -10.85 4.95 -24.93
CA GLU A 542 -12.08 5.75 -24.80
C GLU A 542 -12.06 6.60 -23.54
N LEU A 543 -11.44 6.10 -22.46
CA LEU A 543 -11.20 6.87 -21.25
C LEU A 543 -10.27 8.06 -21.53
N LEU A 544 -9.23 7.85 -22.34
CA LEU A 544 -8.31 8.92 -22.76
C LEU A 544 -8.96 9.89 -23.76
N ASP A 545 -9.87 9.42 -24.63
CA ASP A 545 -10.70 10.29 -25.47
C ASP A 545 -11.62 11.17 -24.60
N LEU A 546 -12.29 10.61 -23.58
CA LEU A 546 -13.14 11.37 -22.65
C LEU A 546 -12.36 12.42 -21.85
N MET A 547 -11.15 12.09 -21.42
CA MET A 547 -10.21 13.03 -20.79
C MET A 547 -9.82 14.16 -21.74
N ALA A 548 -9.50 13.84 -23.00
CA ALA A 548 -9.19 14.83 -24.02
C ALA A 548 -10.38 15.78 -24.28
N ASP A 549 -11.59 15.24 -24.40
CA ASP A 549 -12.83 16.00 -24.57
C ASP A 549 -13.10 16.94 -23.38
N HIS A 550 -12.91 16.45 -22.15
CA HIS A 550 -13.03 17.27 -20.95
C HIS A 550 -12.02 18.43 -20.96
N ILE A 551 -10.75 18.16 -21.25
CA ILE A 551 -9.70 19.19 -21.33
C ILE A 551 -10.02 20.22 -22.42
N VAL A 552 -10.56 19.79 -23.57
CA VAL A 552 -11.03 20.71 -24.63
C VAL A 552 -12.18 21.59 -24.13
N ALA A 553 -13.13 21.04 -23.37
CA ALA A 553 -14.26 21.79 -22.82
C ALA A 553 -13.85 22.81 -21.75
N GLN A 554 -12.81 22.50 -20.95
CA GLN A 554 -12.28 23.38 -19.91
C GLN A 554 -11.24 24.39 -20.41
N ALA A 555 -10.83 24.30 -21.68
CA ALA A 555 -9.77 25.15 -22.23
C ALA A 555 -10.20 26.63 -22.35
N PRO A 556 -9.36 27.60 -21.92
CA PRO A 556 -9.67 29.01 -22.01
C PRO A 556 -9.75 29.47 -23.47
N GLY A 557 -10.60 30.47 -23.74
CA GLY A 557 -10.84 30.99 -25.09
C GLY A 557 -9.54 31.42 -25.79
N GLY A 558 -9.22 30.77 -26.91
CA GLY A 558 -7.99 30.99 -27.67
C GLY A 558 -6.87 29.96 -27.41
N ALA A 559 -7.07 29.02 -26.49
CA ALA A 559 -6.18 27.85 -26.36
C ALA A 559 -6.18 27.02 -27.65
N GLY A 560 -4.98 26.69 -28.15
CA GLY A 560 -4.78 25.99 -29.43
C GLY A 560 -5.03 24.48 -29.37
N THR A 561 -6.18 24.04 -28.85
CA THR A 561 -6.47 22.61 -28.58
C THR A 561 -6.48 21.72 -29.83
N GLN A 562 -6.72 22.30 -31.00
CA GLN A 562 -6.83 21.57 -32.28
C GLN A 562 -5.54 20.83 -32.68
N ALA A 563 -4.38 21.27 -32.18
CA ALA A 563 -3.09 20.68 -32.52
C ALA A 563 -2.84 19.32 -31.84
N TRP A 564 -3.59 18.99 -30.78
CA TRP A 564 -3.43 17.75 -30.04
C TRP A 564 -4.73 16.93 -29.92
N ALA A 565 -5.91 17.57 -29.93
CA ALA A 565 -7.22 16.91 -29.82
C ALA A 565 -7.76 16.36 -31.16
N ALA A 566 -6.88 15.88 -32.06
CA ALA A 566 -7.20 15.74 -33.49
C ALA A 566 -8.34 14.74 -33.82
N SER A 567 -8.66 13.79 -32.93
CA SER A 567 -9.68 12.75 -33.11
C SER A 567 -11.03 13.02 -32.40
N ALA A 568 -11.08 13.92 -31.41
CA ALA A 568 -12.25 14.30 -30.61
C ALA A 568 -13.50 14.74 -31.42
N ARG A 569 -13.34 15.04 -32.72
CA ARG A 569 -14.33 15.76 -33.54
C ARG A 569 -15.23 14.88 -34.40
N SER A 570 -15.17 13.55 -34.30
CA SER A 570 -15.94 12.64 -35.18
C SER A 570 -17.02 11.82 -34.50
N ALA A 571 -17.02 11.71 -33.17
CA ALA A 571 -18.08 11.05 -32.42
C ALA A 571 -19.10 12.07 -31.89
N ALA A 572 -20.39 11.73 -31.97
CA ALA A 572 -21.35 12.29 -31.00
C ALA A 572 -20.90 11.88 -29.58
N PRO A 573 -21.28 12.61 -28.50
CA PRO A 573 -20.95 12.20 -27.14
C PRO A 573 -21.32 10.73 -26.97
N ARG A 574 -20.32 9.89 -26.67
CA ARG A 574 -20.51 8.43 -26.66
C ARG A 574 -21.55 8.13 -25.60
N GLY A 575 -22.68 7.55 -26.04
CA GLY A 575 -23.71 7.10 -25.12
C GLY A 575 -23.11 6.12 -24.12
N ARG A 576 -23.63 6.11 -22.89
CA ARG A 576 -23.16 5.17 -21.85
C ARG A 576 -23.19 3.74 -22.39
N PRO A 577 -22.11 2.95 -22.21
CA PRO A 577 -22.04 1.57 -22.67
C PRO A 577 -23.22 0.71 -22.18
N GLU A 578 -23.58 -0.33 -22.93
CA GLU A 578 -24.65 -1.24 -22.49
C GLU A 578 -24.28 -1.91 -21.16
N GLY A 579 -25.18 -1.82 -20.17
CA GLY A 579 -24.94 -2.32 -18.80
C GLY A 579 -24.33 -1.30 -17.82
N ALA A 580 -23.87 -0.14 -18.30
CA ALA A 580 -23.40 0.96 -17.46
C ALA A 580 -24.59 1.79 -16.94
N VAL A 581 -24.87 1.72 -15.63
CA VAL A 581 -25.99 2.44 -15.01
C VAL A 581 -25.46 3.56 -14.13
N GLN A 582 -25.82 4.81 -14.48
CA GLN A 582 -25.83 5.88 -13.48
C GLN A 582 -26.95 5.58 -12.50
N ARG A 583 -26.57 5.28 -11.26
CA ARG A 583 -27.52 5.20 -10.15
C ARG A 583 -27.59 6.59 -9.50
N HIS A 584 -28.69 6.87 -8.82
CA HIS A 584 -28.76 7.90 -7.78
C HIS A 584 -28.87 7.16 -6.43
N SER A 585 -28.47 7.80 -5.33
CA SER A 585 -28.53 7.13 -4.02
C SER A 585 -29.98 6.98 -3.55
N ASP A 586 -30.54 5.77 -3.64
CA ASP A 586 -31.86 5.43 -3.11
C ASP A 586 -31.87 5.22 -1.57
N ARG A 587 -30.74 5.46 -0.88
CA ARG A 587 -30.58 5.32 0.57
C ARG A 587 -30.26 6.68 1.22
N GLY A 588 -31.31 7.34 1.73
CA GLY A 588 -31.21 8.43 2.71
C GLY A 588 -31.32 7.94 4.15
#